data_AF-A0A957Y7R5-F1
#
_entry.id   AF-A0A957Y7R5-F1
#
_cell.length_a   1.000
_cell.length_b   1.000
_cell.length_c   1.000
_cell.angle_alpha   90.00
_cell.angle_beta   90.00
_cell.angle_gamma   90.00
#
_symmetry.space_group_name_H-M   'P 1'
#
loop_
_entity.id
_entity.type
_entity.pdbx_description
1 polymer ?
#
loop_
_entity_poly.entity_id
_entity_poly.type
_entity_poly.pdbx_seq_one_letter_code
_entity_poly.pdbx_strand_id
1 'polypeptide(L)' 'MGHWKHRGRGFGMGWRGGFGRHGGHRSEMDAELAAVLGISSEELRAAKDTAITNMIEKAVAEGELAPKEAERMTAARKLR' A
#
# COMPACT_ATOMS: atom_id res chain seq x y z
N MET A 1 -10.20 50.11 24.74
CA MET A 1 -10.21 48.67 24.41
C MET A 1 -8.84 48.29 23.87
N GLY A 2 -8.11 47.42 24.57
CA GLY A 2 -6.80 46.95 24.13
C GLY A 2 -5.99 46.36 25.28
N HIS A 3 -6.23 45.09 25.63
CA HIS A 3 -5.25 44.25 26.33
C HIS A 3 -5.65 42.79 26.22
N TRP A 4 -4.84 41.94 25.60
CA TRP A 4 -4.77 40.53 25.97
C TRP A 4 -3.33 40.08 25.77
N LYS A 5 -2.65 39.82 26.88
CA LYS A 5 -1.30 39.29 26.93
C LYS A 5 -1.22 38.39 28.15
N HIS A 6 -1.25 37.08 27.94
CA HIS A 6 -0.64 36.14 28.87
C HIS A 6 0.11 35.07 28.08
N ARG A 7 1.41 35.00 28.36
CA ARG A 7 2.35 33.96 27.95
C ARG A 7 2.38 32.88 29.03
N GLY A 8 2.54 31.63 28.61
CA GLY A 8 3.05 30.51 29.41
C GLY A 8 3.26 29.32 28.49
N ARG A 9 4.46 29.15 27.93
CA ARG A 9 5.54 28.25 28.41
C ARG A 9 5.25 26.77 28.15
N GLY A 10 6.09 26.15 27.32
CA GLY A 10 6.21 24.70 27.25
C GLY A 10 6.77 24.14 25.95
N PHE A 11 8.04 24.41 25.63
CA PHE A 11 8.83 23.44 24.87
C PHE A 11 9.06 22.24 25.79
N GLY A 12 8.47 21.10 25.45
CA GLY A 12 8.59 19.85 26.19
C GLY A 12 8.54 18.67 25.22
N MET A 13 9.74 18.20 24.85
CA MET A 13 10.02 16.94 24.17
C MET A 13 9.47 15.74 24.97
N GLY A 14 8.84 14.75 24.31
CA GLY A 14 8.61 13.45 24.97
C GLY A 14 7.52 12.53 24.39
N TRP A 15 7.83 11.84 23.28
CA TRP A 15 7.50 10.43 23.02
C TRP A 15 6.23 9.83 23.64
N ARG A 16 5.16 9.65 22.84
CA ARG A 16 4.21 8.52 22.91
C ARG A 16 3.29 8.53 21.69
N GLY A 17 3.83 8.02 20.61
CA GLY A 17 3.13 7.82 19.34
C GLY A 17 4.12 7.19 18.41
N GLY A 18 4.70 6.07 18.85
CA GLY A 18 5.60 5.29 18.02
C GLY A 18 4.94 5.09 16.67
N PHE A 19 5.72 5.31 15.61
CA PHE A 19 5.44 4.79 14.28
C PHE A 19 5.38 3.26 14.40
N GLY A 20 4.27 2.78 14.96
CA GLY A 20 3.96 1.39 15.12
C GLY A 20 3.73 0.85 13.73
N ARG A 21 4.62 -0.05 13.31
CA ARG A 21 4.27 -1.25 12.53
C ARG A 21 3.00 -1.10 11.65
N HIS A 22 3.08 -0.38 10.54
CA HIS A 22 2.13 -0.58 9.43
C HIS A 22 2.74 -1.52 8.37
N GLY A 23 3.47 -2.55 8.82
CA GLY A 23 4.06 -3.58 7.97
C GLY A 23 3.33 -4.93 7.99
N GLY A 24 2.30 -5.10 8.83
CA GLY A 24 1.65 -6.40 9.05
C GLY A 24 0.27 -6.57 8.41
N HIS A 25 -0.42 -5.49 8.03
CA HIS A 25 -1.85 -5.59 7.70
C HIS A 25 -2.17 -6.21 6.33
N ARG A 26 -1.23 -6.24 5.39
CA ARG A 26 -1.55 -6.65 4.01
C ARG A 26 -1.85 -8.15 3.90
N SER A 27 -1.09 -8.97 4.61
CA SER A 27 -1.28 -10.43 4.61
C SER A 27 -2.53 -10.84 5.41
N GLU A 28 -2.84 -10.11 6.48
CA GLU A 28 -4.01 -10.36 7.33
C GLU A 28 -5.31 -9.98 6.60
N MET A 29 -5.33 -8.83 5.91
CA MET A 29 -6.44 -8.44 5.02
C MET A 29 -6.65 -9.43 3.87
N ASP A 30 -5.58 -10.00 3.32
CA ASP A 30 -5.68 -10.96 2.22
C ASP A 30 -6.24 -12.30 2.70
N ALA A 31 -5.86 -12.76 3.89
CA ALA A 31 -6.41 -13.97 4.49
C ALA A 31 -7.92 -13.83 4.81
N GLU A 32 -8.34 -12.69 5.35
CA GLU A 32 -9.75 -12.39 5.59
C GLU A 32 -10.56 -12.32 4.29
N LEU A 33 -10.02 -11.66 3.27
CA LEU A 33 -10.66 -11.56 1.96
C LEU A 33 -10.79 -12.95 1.30
N ALA A 34 -9.74 -13.76 1.34
CA ALA A 34 -9.76 -15.13 0.82
C ALA A 34 -10.85 -15.97 1.51
N ALA A 35 -10.94 -15.89 2.85
CA ALA A 35 -11.96 -16.58 3.63
C ALA A 35 -13.39 -16.15 3.24
N VAL A 36 -13.64 -14.85 3.07
CA VAL A 36 -14.95 -14.32 2.65
C VAL A 36 -15.33 -14.76 1.24
N LEU A 37 -14.35 -14.78 0.32
CA LEU A 37 -14.55 -15.23 -1.05
C LEU A 37 -14.62 -16.76 -1.18
N GLY A 38 -14.32 -17.50 -0.11
CA GLY A 38 -14.30 -18.96 -0.13
C GLY A 38 -13.16 -19.56 -0.96
N ILE A 39 -12.04 -18.83 -1.09
CA ILE A 39 -10.84 -19.26 -1.80
C ILE A 39 -9.64 -19.32 -0.85
N SER A 40 -8.54 -19.94 -1.29
CA SER A 40 -7.27 -19.90 -0.57
C SER A 40 -6.55 -18.56 -0.74
N SER A 41 -5.67 -18.23 0.21
CA SER A 41 -4.79 -17.06 0.12
C SER A 41 -3.87 -17.11 -1.10
N GLU A 42 -3.42 -18.32 -1.48
CA GLU A 42 -2.62 -18.58 -2.68
C GLU A 42 -3.42 -18.28 -3.95
N GLU A 43 -4.67 -18.72 -4.04
CA GLU A 43 -5.56 -18.41 -5.16
C GLU A 43 -5.85 -16.91 -5.24
N LEU A 44 -6.10 -16.25 -4.11
CA LEU A 44 -6.28 -14.80 -4.08
C LEU A 44 -5.01 -14.07 -4.57
N ARG A 45 -3.82 -14.52 -4.14
CA ARG A 45 -2.54 -13.97 -4.61
C ARG A 45 -2.38 -14.16 -6.11
N ALA A 46 -2.64 -15.36 -6.63
CA ALA A 46 -2.56 -15.64 -8.07
C ALA A 46 -3.56 -14.82 -8.89
N ALA A 47 -4.80 -14.65 -8.40
CA ALA A 47 -5.82 -13.85 -9.04
C ALA A 47 -5.42 -12.36 -9.10
N LYS A 48 -4.90 -11.81 -8.00
CA LYS A 48 -4.36 -10.44 -7.96
C LYS A 48 -3.20 -10.25 -8.93
N ASP A 49 -2.31 -11.23 -9.00
CA ASP A 49 -1.13 -11.18 -9.86
C ASP A 49 -1.52 -11.19 -11.34
N THR A 50 -2.52 -12.00 -11.69
CA THR A 50 -3.11 -12.02 -13.04
C THR A 50 -3.78 -10.68 -13.36
N ALA A 51 -4.63 -10.18 -12.46
CA ALA A 51 -5.34 -8.92 -12.66
C ALA A 51 -4.39 -7.74 -12.89
N ILE A 52 -3.30 -7.69 -12.12
CA ILE A 52 -2.33 -6.60 -12.25
C ILE A 52 -1.49 -6.74 -13.53
N THR A 53 -1.10 -7.96 -13.90
CA THR A 53 -0.41 -8.21 -15.18
C THR A 53 -1.26 -7.73 -16.35
N ASN A 54 -2.54 -8.09 -16.37
CA ASN A 54 -3.47 -7.65 -17.41
C ASN A 54 -3.61 -6.12 -17.45
N MET A 55 -3.65 -5.46 -16.30
CA MET A 55 -3.70 -3.99 -16.22
C MET A 55 -2.43 -3.34 -16.77
N ILE A 56 -1.25 -3.93 -16.50
CA ILE A 56 0.02 -3.46 -17.04
C ILE A 56 0.04 -3.60 -18.56
N GLU A 57 -0.35 -4.77 -19.09
CA GLU A 57 -0.42 -5.01 -20.54
C GLU A 57 -1.39 -4.04 -21.24
N LYS A 58 -2.55 -3.81 -20.62
CA LYS A 58 -3.53 -2.83 -21.10
C LYS A 58 -2.95 -1.42 -21.14
N ALA A 59 -2.28 -0.98 -20.07
CA ALA A 59 -1.65 0.34 -20.01
C ALA A 59 -0.53 0.51 -21.06
N VAL A 60 0.19 -0.57 -21.40
CA VAL A 60 1.14 -0.55 -22.52
C VAL A 60 0.43 -0.41 -23.85
N ALA A 61 -0.65 -1.17 -24.08
CA ALA A 61 -1.43 -1.11 -25.31
C ALA A 61 -2.08 0.27 -25.53
N GLU A 62 -2.53 0.91 -24.44
CA GLU A 62 -3.10 2.26 -24.45
C GLU A 62 -2.02 3.37 -24.52
N GLY A 63 -0.74 3.01 -24.44
CA GLY A 63 0.38 3.95 -24.48
C GLY A 63 0.56 4.77 -23.21
N GLU A 64 -0.18 4.46 -22.15
CA GLU A 64 -0.05 5.08 -20.82
C GLU A 64 1.23 4.61 -20.10
N LEU A 65 1.73 3.42 -20.45
CA LEU A 65 2.92 2.82 -19.86
C LEU A 65 3.93 2.42 -20.94
N ALA A 66 5.19 2.82 -20.76
CA ALA A 66 6.25 2.39 -21.66
C ALA A 66 6.54 0.87 -21.52
N PRO A 67 6.77 0.13 -22.61
CA PRO A 67 7.03 -1.33 -22.54
C PRO A 67 8.17 -1.71 -21.60
N LYS A 68 9.27 -0.95 -21.61
CA LYS A 68 10.41 -1.16 -20.72
C LYS A 68 10.06 -0.97 -19.24
N GLU A 69 9.10 -0.10 -18.92
CA GLU A 69 8.62 0.07 -17.55
C GLU A 69 7.74 -1.11 -17.13
N ALA A 70 6.84 -1.54 -18.00
CA ALA A 70 6.02 -2.73 -17.78
C ALA A 70 6.87 -3.98 -17.50
N GLU A 71 7.98 -4.15 -18.23
CA GLU A 71 8.94 -5.22 -17.97
C GLU A 71 9.55 -5.14 -16.57
N ARG A 72 9.98 -3.94 -16.13
CA ARG A 72 10.51 -3.74 -14.77
C ARG A 72 9.47 -4.06 -13.70
N MET A 73 8.23 -3.60 -13.89
CA MET A 73 7.12 -3.85 -12.98
C MET A 73 6.79 -5.34 -12.88
N THR A 74 6.79 -6.04 -14.01
CA THR A 74 6.52 -7.48 -14.09
C THR A 74 7.66 -8.29 -13.48
N ALA A 75 8.92 -7.91 -13.74
CA ALA A 75 10.10 -8.55 -13.17
C ALA A 75 10.12 -8.43 -11.64
N ALA A 76 9.84 -7.25 -11.09
CA ALA A 76 9.76 -7.04 -9.65
C ALA A 76 8.69 -7.92 -8.98
N ARG A 77 7.59 -8.19 -9.68
CA ARG A 77 6.49 -9.04 -9.18
C ARG A 77 6.81 -10.53 -9.18
N LYS A 78 7.68 -11.00 -10.08
CA LYS A 78 8.14 -12.39 -10.12
C LYS A 78 9.12 -12.76 -8.99
N LEU A 79 9.71 -11.76 -8.32
CA LEU A 79 10.72 -11.94 -7.29
C LEU A 79 10.18 -11.96 -5.85
N ARG A 80 8.86 -11.83 -5.64
CA ARG A 80 8.22 -11.80 -4.32
C ARG A 80 7.59 -13.13 -3.94
#